data_AF-A0A2G9T4P9-F1
#
_entry.id   AF-A0A2G9T4P9-F1
#
_cell.length_a   1.000
_cell.length_b   1.000
_cell.length_c   1.000
_cell.angle_alpha   90.00
_cell.angle_beta   90.00
_cell.angle_gamma   90.00
#
_symmetry.space_group_name_H-M   'P 1'
#
loop_
_entity.id
_entity.type
_entity.pdbx_description
1 polymer ?
#
loop_
_entity_poly.entity_id
_entity_poly.type
_entity_poly.pdbx_seq_one_letter_code
_entity_poly.pdbx_strand_id
1 'polypeptide(L)'
;ALEISNTLAECGMTYGVEKHPFYEVDLDLMEDESLSRMFCGAYLDQLYKDHDTIEKRKWHLLTGDRDEDLKMLMTEARRFLPLQHFFWGIWNIICVQ
;
A
#
# COMPACT_ATOMS: atom_id res chain seq x y z
N ALA A 1 4.06 5.13 3.88
CA ALA A 1 2.60 5.03 3.71
C ALA A 1 2.16 5.25 2.26
N LEU A 2 2.59 6.32 1.57
CA LEU A 2 2.25 6.56 0.15
C LEU A 2 2.59 5.39 -0.78
N GLU A 3 3.85 4.93 -0.78
CA GLU A 3 4.31 3.79 -1.59
C GLU A 3 3.50 2.50 -1.34
N ILE A 4 3.23 2.22 -0.06
CA ILE A 4 2.44 1.06 0.37
C ILE A 4 1.01 1.19 -0.15
N SER A 5 0.41 2.37 0.00
CA SER A 5 -0.93 2.67 -0.50
C SER A 5 -1.03 2.47 -2.00
N ASN A 6 -0.03 2.92 -2.77
CA ASN A 6 0.02 2.67 -4.21
C ASN A 6 0.11 1.17 -4.50
N THR A 7 0.98 0.44 -3.79
CA THR A 7 1.13 -1.01 -3.96
C THR A 7 -0.19 -1.76 -3.68
N LEU A 8 -0.94 -1.35 -2.65
CA LEU A 8 -2.25 -1.94 -2.35
C LEU A 8 -3.29 -1.62 -3.43
N ALA A 9 -3.30 -0.39 -3.95
CA ALA A 9 -4.16 -0.03 -5.08
C ALA A 9 -3.86 -0.91 -6.31
N GLU A 10 -2.59 -1.17 -6.59
CA GLU A 10 -2.16 -2.01 -7.71
C GLU A 10 -2.61 -3.47 -7.58
N CYS A 11 -2.92 -3.97 -6.37
CA CYS A 11 -3.46 -5.34 -6.21
C CYS A 11 -4.78 -5.56 -6.94
N GLY A 12 -5.58 -4.50 -7.14
CA GLY A 12 -6.81 -4.57 -7.92
C GLY A 12 -6.67 -4.12 -9.38
N MET A 13 -5.44 -3.84 -9.85
CA MET A 13 -5.20 -3.44 -11.23
C MET A 13 -4.68 -4.62 -12.05
N THR A 14 -5.34 -4.93 -13.16
CA THR A 14 -4.82 -5.87 -14.16
C THR A 14 -4.52 -5.14 -15.45
N TYR A 15 -3.27 -5.14 -15.87
CA TYR A 15 -2.82 -4.50 -17.11
C TYR A 15 -2.59 -5.52 -18.22
N GLY A 16 -2.63 -5.07 -19.47
CA GLY A 16 -2.29 -5.90 -20.63
C GLY A 16 -3.41 -6.85 -21.05
N VAL A 17 -4.66 -6.55 -20.68
CA VAL A 17 -5.82 -7.29 -21.19
C VAL A 17 -6.04 -6.97 -22.67
N GLU A 18 -6.54 -7.93 -23.44
CA GLU A 18 -6.66 -7.80 -24.90
C GLU A 18 -7.70 -6.75 -25.34
N LYS A 19 -8.68 -6.47 -24.50
CA LYS A 19 -9.81 -5.60 -24.81
C LYS A 19 -9.56 -4.19 -24.29
N HIS A 20 -9.86 -3.18 -25.11
CA HIS A 20 -9.93 -1.78 -24.67
C HIS A 20 -10.78 -1.65 -23.38
N PRO A 21 -10.33 -0.92 -22.33
CA PRO A 21 -9.22 0.04 -22.33
C PRO A 21 -7.83 -0.55 -22.00
N PHE A 22 -7.64 -1.86 -22.17
CA PHE A 22 -6.38 -2.59 -21.93
C PHE A 22 -5.97 -2.70 -20.46
N TYR A 23 -6.89 -2.39 -19.56
CA TYR A 23 -6.80 -2.72 -18.14
C TYR A 23 -8.17 -3.09 -17.56
N GLU A 24 -8.15 -3.81 -16.44
CA GLU A 24 -9.31 -4.12 -15.60
C GLU A 24 -9.05 -3.67 -14.16
N VAL A 25 -10.14 -3.38 -13.45
CA VAL A 25 -10.13 -2.86 -12.08
C VAL A 25 -11.01 -3.74 -11.21
N ASP A 26 -10.45 -4.31 -10.16
CA ASP A 26 -11.13 -5.07 -9.11
C ASP A 26 -11.04 -4.31 -7.78
N LEU A 27 -12.13 -3.64 -7.41
CA LEU A 27 -12.19 -2.84 -6.19
C LEU A 27 -12.19 -3.69 -4.92
N ASP A 28 -12.70 -4.93 -5.00
CA ASP A 28 -12.75 -5.82 -3.85
C ASP A 28 -11.32 -6.25 -3.47
N LEU A 29 -10.48 -6.53 -4.47
CA LEU A 29 -9.06 -6.82 -4.26
C LEU A 29 -8.26 -5.61 -3.76
N MET A 30 -8.59 -4.38 -4.18
CA MET A 30 -7.93 -3.16 -3.68
C MET A 30 -8.16 -2.94 -2.18
N GLU A 31 -9.35 -3.29 -1.69
CA GLU A 31 -9.74 -3.08 -0.29
C GLU A 31 -9.63 -4.35 0.57
N ASP A 32 -9.08 -5.44 0.03
CA ASP A 32 -8.93 -6.71 0.74
C ASP A 32 -8.02 -6.57 1.96
N GLU A 33 -8.60 -6.79 3.13
CA GLU A 33 -7.90 -6.66 4.40
C GLU A 33 -6.84 -7.76 4.59
N SER A 34 -7.07 -8.95 4.04
CA SER A 34 -6.15 -10.08 4.15
C SER A 34 -4.87 -9.86 3.34
N LEU A 35 -4.98 -9.32 2.13
CA LEU A 35 -3.87 -8.90 1.28
C LEU A 35 -3.11 -7.75 1.93
N SER A 36 -3.85 -6.74 2.41
CA SER A 36 -3.27 -5.61 3.14
C SER A 36 -2.47 -6.06 4.36
N ARG A 37 -3.02 -6.98 5.15
CA ARG A 37 -2.36 -7.56 6.33
C ARG A 37 -1.15 -8.40 5.95
N MET A 38 -1.24 -9.19 4.89
CA MET A 38 -0.12 -10.01 4.40
C MET A 38 1.05 -9.14 3.96
N PHE A 39 0.79 -8.16 3.08
CA PHE A 39 1.82 -7.26 2.55
C PHE A 39 2.43 -6.39 3.66
N CYS A 40 1.59 -5.67 4.43
CA CYS A 40 2.06 -4.80 5.51
C CYS A 40 2.76 -5.60 6.60
N GLY A 41 2.30 -6.82 6.89
CA GLY A 41 2.93 -7.72 7.86
C GLY A 41 4.33 -8.14 7.43
N ALA A 42 4.49 -8.59 6.18
CA ALA A 42 5.79 -8.98 5.65
C ALA A 42 6.78 -7.79 5.60
N TYR A 43 6.31 -6.61 5.21
CA TYR A 43 7.09 -5.37 5.24
C TYR A 43 7.54 -5.05 6.67
N LEU A 44 6.61 -5.09 7.63
CA LEU A 44 6.89 -4.79 9.03
C LEU A 44 7.87 -5.81 9.65
N ASP A 45 7.73 -7.09 9.33
CA ASP A 45 8.65 -8.14 9.79
C ASP A 45 10.08 -7.89 9.31
N GLN A 46 10.24 -7.42 8.07
CA GLN A 46 11.55 -7.03 7.57
C GLN A 46 12.08 -5.79 8.27
N LEU A 47 11.24 -4.78 8.48
CA LEU A 47 11.59 -3.55 9.18
C LEU A 47 12.06 -3.81 10.62
N TYR A 48 11.40 -4.72 11.33
CA TYR A 48 11.80 -5.15 12.68
C TYR A 48 13.13 -5.91 12.71
N LYS A 49 13.46 -6.67 11.67
CA LYS A 49 14.76 -7.35 11.55
C LYS A 49 15.89 -6.36 11.32
N ASP A 50 15.66 -5.35 10.48
CA ASP A 50 16.67 -4.34 10.15
C ASP A 50 16.89 -3.33 11.30
N HIS A 51 15.90 -3.19 12.18
CA HIS A 51 15.89 -2.30 13.33
C HIS A 51 15.75 -3.07 14.65
N ASP A 52 16.75 -3.89 14.93
CA ASP A 52 16.81 -4.78 16.08
C ASP A 52 16.93 -4.07 17.44
N THR A 53 17.52 -2.87 17.49
CA THR A 53 17.69 -2.09 18.73
C THR A 53 16.58 -1.07 18.99
N ILE A 54 16.40 -0.68 20.26
CA ILE A 54 15.39 0.30 20.68
C ILE A 54 15.60 1.66 20.00
N GLU A 55 16.86 2.09 19.86
CA GLU A 55 17.22 3.36 19.23
C GLU A 55 16.85 3.37 17.75
N LYS A 56 17.15 2.27 17.03
CA LYS A 56 16.79 2.12 15.62
C LYS A 56 15.27 2.11 15.45
N ARG A 57 14.54 1.37 16.30
CA ARG A 57 13.06 1.33 16.25
C ARG A 57 12.42 2.70 16.41
N LYS A 58 12.89 3.50 17.38
CA LYS A 58 12.37 4.86 17.62
C LYS A 58 12.55 5.77 16.40
N TRP A 59 13.69 5.68 15.71
CA TRP A 59 13.94 6.44 14.48
C TRP A 59 12.94 6.10 13.36
N HIS A 60 12.46 4.86 13.33
CA HIS A 60 11.51 4.36 12.35
C HIS A 60 10.06 4.32 12.87
N LEU A 61 9.77 5.02 13.97
CA LEU A 61 8.44 5.12 14.58
C LEU A 61 7.82 3.77 14.96
N LEU A 62 8.65 2.76 15.22
CA LEU A 62 8.19 1.46 15.72
C LEU A 62 8.00 1.55 17.24
N THR A 63 6.82 1.18 17.72
CA THR A 63 6.46 1.20 19.15
C THR A 63 7.12 0.05 19.91
N GLY A 64 7.46 -1.03 19.21
CA GLY A 64 7.88 -2.30 19.81
C GLY A 64 6.73 -3.28 20.03
N ASP A 65 5.48 -2.84 19.89
CA ASP A 65 4.30 -3.69 19.74
C ASP A 65 4.02 -3.88 18.25
N ARG A 66 4.34 -5.08 17.76
CA ARG A 66 4.18 -5.43 16.35
C ARG A 66 2.73 -5.33 15.88
N ASP A 67 1.76 -5.71 16.70
CA ASP A 67 0.36 -5.74 16.29
C ASP A 67 -0.23 -4.33 16.24
N GLU A 68 0.20 -3.45 17.16
CA GLU A 68 -0.11 -2.02 17.12
C GLU A 68 0.50 -1.36 15.87
N ASP A 69 1.79 -1.59 15.61
CA ASP A 69 2.49 -1.03 14.46
C ASP A 69 1.90 -1.51 13.14
N LEU A 70 1.49 -2.78 13.04
CA LEU A 70 0.82 -3.33 11.87
C LEU A 70 -0.53 -2.65 11.63
N LYS A 71 -1.34 -2.50 12.68
CA LYS A 71 -2.63 -1.82 12.60
C LYS A 71 -2.47 -0.36 12.16
N MET A 72 -1.47 0.34 12.71
CA MET A 72 -1.14 1.71 12.34
C MET A 72 -0.74 1.79 10.85
N LEU A 73 0.15 0.90 10.40
CA LEU A 73 0.63 0.87 9.03
C LEU A 73 -0.49 0.63 8.02
N MET A 74 -1.36 -0.35 8.28
CA MET A 74 -2.53 -0.63 7.44
C MET A 74 -3.51 0.55 7.41
N THR A 75 -3.74 1.18 8.57
CA THR A 75 -4.64 2.35 8.67
C THR A 75 -4.12 3.52 7.85
N GLU A 76 -2.83 3.84 7.97
CA GLU A 76 -2.19 4.90 7.20
C GLU A 76 -2.18 4.58 5.71
N ALA A 77 -1.87 3.34 5.30
CA ALA A 77 -1.92 2.94 3.90
C ALA A 77 -3.32 3.12 3.29
N ARG A 78 -4.38 2.73 4.01
CA ARG A 78 -5.76 2.94 3.57
C ARG A 78 -6.13 4.42 3.49
N ARG A 79 -5.65 5.24 4.43
CA ARG A 79 -5.88 6.69 4.44
C ARG A 79 -5.35 7.38 3.19
N PHE A 80 -4.22 6.90 2.65
CA PHE A 80 -3.63 7.47 1.43
C PHE A 80 -4.21 6.92 0.12
N LEU A 81 -5.09 5.91 0.17
CA LEU A 81 -5.64 5.26 -1.04
C LEU A 81 -6.33 6.26 -2.00
N PRO A 82 -7.20 7.18 -1.51
CA PRO A 82 -7.81 8.18 -2.38
C PRO A 82 -6.80 9.11 -3.07
N LEU A 83 -5.66 9.38 -2.42
CA LEU A 83 -4.61 10.23 -3.00
C LEU A 83 -3.95 9.55 -4.21
N GLN A 84 -3.80 8.22 -4.18
CA GLN A 84 -3.24 7.46 -5.31
C GLN A 84 -4.17 7.53 -6.51
N HIS A 85 -5.48 7.32 -6.30
CA HIS A 85 -6.46 7.45 -7.37
C HIS A 85 -6.52 8.86 -7.94
N PHE A 86 -6.41 9.89 -7.09
CA PHE A 86 -6.36 11.28 -7.54
C PHE A 86 -5.12 11.55 -8.40
N PHE A 87 -3.95 11.11 -7.93
CA PHE A 87 -2.69 11.27 -8.65
C PHE A 87 -2.74 10.62 -10.03
N TRP A 88 -3.10 9.33 -10.10
CA TRP A 88 -3.17 8.60 -11.37
C TRP A 88 -4.32 9.05 -12.27
N GLY A 89 -5.43 9.52 -11.68
CA GLY A 89 -6.52 10.13 -12.44
C GLY A 89 -6.06 11.38 -13.19
N ILE A 90 -5.32 12.28 -12.52
CA ILE A 90 -4.74 13.46 -13.16
C ILE A 90 -3.70 13.05 -14.22
N TRP A 91 -2.81 12.12 -13.86
CA TRP A 91 -1.76 11.65 -14.77
C TRP A 91 -2.36 11.08 -16.07
N ASN A 92 -3.42 10.27 -15.97
CA ASN A 92 -4.12 9.73 -17.13
C ASN A 92 -4.73 10.84 -18.01
N ILE A 93 -5.34 11.86 -17.41
CA ILE A 93 -5.90 13.00 -18.18
C ILE A 93 -4.80 13.75 -18.94
N ILE A 94 -3.62 13.92 -18.33
CA ILE A 94 -2.49 14.60 -18.96
C ILE A 94 -1.86 13.74 -20.07
N CYS A 95 -1.71 12.44 -19.83
CA CYS A 95 -1.02 11.53 -20.76
C CYS A 95 -1.89 11.02 -21.92
N VAL A 96 -3.20 11.23 -21.87
CA VAL A 96 -4.12 10.93 -22.98
C VAL A 96 -4.15 12.06 -24.04
N GLN A 97 -3.52 13.22 -23.78
CA GLN A 97 -3.33 14.29 -24.78
C GLN A 97 -2.27 13.93 -25.81
#